data_AF-A0A7S0TEE9-F1
#
_entry.id   AF-A0A7S0TEE9-F1
#
_cell.length_a   1.000
_cell.length_b   1.000
_cell.length_c   1.000
_cell.angle_alpha   90.00
_cell.angle_beta   90.00
_cell.angle_gamma   90.00
#
_symmetry.space_group_name_H-M   'P 1'
#
loop_
_entity.id
_entity.type
_entity.pdbx_description
1 polymer ?
#
loop_
_entity_poly.entity_id
_entity_poly.type
_entity_poly.pdbx_seq_one_letter_code
_entity_poly.pdbx_strand_id
1 'polypeptide(L)'
;YSLGMAGDDRSSYYNKWEAVARTAVEAVEAETAVERQEAESALGLDRAARSEAEAKDAEARVALKEAKKRWTEREKQEEAAKYVIEGRLDETFEVTPAEVGASRRVLVLARCERCRVTLPASLAGLIKLYVEDCADLRLRLECRLVTSFADVARSRRVSLEIATVLHTVQCDLSEEVGFAWVAGDLWDAAAPEGPKVYHAGCARLTVDAGSGRLETFDDYRLRVANPDARPEEQQFVTHTLDGALATERIVDSTNLVGATEREVDAERAERAAADRADAQRVQGNDCFKKAEYAQAAVHYTLALDALAGQPRAVVLANRSACFLKLGEPDKALRDADDAATLDPRYCKALFRKGLALHALHRYKDALPVLALARDLEPKNKQILDAMRFAEMRLARGPGPLTDAS
;
A
#
# COMPACT_ATOMS: atom_id res chain seq x y z
N TYR A 1 -24.70 61.01 76.25
CA TYR A 1 -25.93 61.58 75.66
C TYR A 1 -25.93 61.29 74.17
N SER A 2 -27.01 60.68 73.73
CA SER A 2 -27.37 60.29 72.36
C SER A 2 -27.68 61.48 71.46
N LEU A 3 -27.88 61.14 70.17
CA LEU A 3 -28.51 61.87 69.05
C LEU A 3 -27.49 62.62 68.18
N GLY A 4 -27.40 62.42 66.85
CA GLY A 4 -28.36 61.91 65.87
C GLY A 4 -28.67 63.01 64.85
N MET A 5 -28.96 62.62 63.59
CA MET A 5 -29.23 63.42 62.37
C MET A 5 -28.00 63.56 61.45
N ALA A 6 -28.00 63.31 60.13
CA ALA A 6 -28.91 62.74 59.14
C ALA A 6 -28.00 62.43 57.92
N GLY A 7 -28.10 61.36 57.14
CA GLY A 7 -29.32 60.83 56.52
C GLY A 7 -29.57 61.53 55.18
N ASP A 8 -29.08 60.92 54.09
CA ASP A 8 -29.68 60.87 52.75
C ASP A 8 -28.98 61.54 51.53
N ASP A 9 -29.03 60.78 50.43
CA ASP A 9 -29.00 61.19 49.01
C ASP A 9 -27.68 61.44 48.24
N ARG A 10 -26.70 60.54 48.32
CA ARG A 10 -25.74 60.33 47.19
C ARG A 10 -25.88 58.97 46.50
N SER A 11 -26.35 57.96 47.22
CA SER A 11 -26.56 56.61 46.67
C SER A 11 -27.75 56.55 45.71
N SER A 12 -28.84 57.29 45.99
CA SER A 12 -30.04 57.28 45.11
C SER A 12 -29.78 57.91 43.74
N TYR A 13 -28.94 58.97 43.67
CA TYR A 13 -28.52 59.59 42.41
C TYR A 13 -27.68 58.65 41.54
N TYR A 14 -26.67 57.98 42.11
CA TYR A 14 -25.82 57.04 41.36
C TYR A 14 -26.58 55.77 40.95
N ASN A 15 -27.46 55.23 41.80
CA ASN A 15 -28.27 54.04 41.47
C ASN A 15 -29.26 54.31 40.32
N LYS A 16 -29.81 55.53 40.22
CA LYS A 16 -30.64 55.94 39.07
C LYS A 16 -29.82 55.97 37.78
N TRP A 17 -28.61 56.51 37.82
CA TRP A 17 -27.72 56.55 36.65
C TRP A 17 -27.20 55.17 36.24
N GLU A 18 -26.91 54.28 37.19
CA GLU A 18 -26.53 52.89 36.90
C GLU A 18 -27.67 52.09 36.28
N ALA A 19 -28.91 52.31 36.73
CA ALA A 19 -30.09 51.70 36.12
C ALA A 19 -30.30 52.20 34.69
N VAL A 20 -30.19 53.51 34.45
CA VAL A 20 -30.31 54.10 33.10
C VAL A 20 -29.17 53.62 32.19
N ALA A 21 -27.93 53.54 32.70
CA ALA A 21 -26.79 53.04 31.95
C ALA A 21 -26.95 51.55 31.60
N ARG A 22 -27.43 50.72 32.54
CA ARG A 22 -27.71 49.30 32.29
C ARG A 22 -28.80 49.13 31.24
N THR A 23 -29.90 49.88 31.34
CA THR A 23 -30.98 49.82 30.34
C THR A 23 -30.51 50.31 28.97
N ALA A 24 -29.62 51.30 28.91
CA ALA A 24 -29.00 51.75 27.67
C ALA A 24 -28.06 50.69 27.07
N VAL A 25 -27.27 50.00 27.89
CA VAL A 25 -26.40 48.89 27.45
C VAL A 25 -27.25 47.71 26.96
N GLU A 26 -28.28 47.32 27.70
CA GLU A 26 -29.21 46.24 27.31
C GLU A 26 -29.95 46.59 26.00
N ALA A 27 -30.33 47.85 25.80
CA ALA A 27 -30.94 48.31 24.56
C ALA A 27 -29.96 48.26 23.38
N VAL A 28 -28.72 48.71 23.56
CA VAL A 28 -27.67 48.64 22.53
C VAL A 28 -27.32 47.19 22.21
N GLU A 29 -27.22 46.32 23.21
CA GLU A 29 -26.96 44.89 22.99
C GLU A 29 -28.13 44.20 22.26
N ALA A 30 -29.37 44.56 22.58
CA ALA A 30 -30.55 44.05 21.88
C ALA A 30 -30.60 44.54 20.42
N GLU A 31 -30.30 45.81 20.18
CA GLU A 31 -30.25 46.39 18.83
C GLU A 31 -29.11 45.77 18.01
N THR A 32 -27.93 45.62 18.59
CA THR A 32 -26.78 44.93 17.96
C THR A 32 -27.10 43.46 17.67
N ALA A 33 -27.87 42.79 18.53
CA ALA A 33 -28.28 41.40 18.30
C ALA A 33 -29.29 41.29 17.14
N VAL A 34 -30.20 42.26 17.00
CA VAL A 34 -31.14 42.34 15.87
C VAL A 34 -30.39 42.65 14.57
N GLU A 35 -29.51 43.66 14.57
CA GLU A 35 -28.70 44.00 13.39
C GLU A 35 -27.81 42.82 12.95
N ARG A 36 -27.24 42.09 13.92
CA ARG A 36 -26.48 40.87 13.63
C ARG A 36 -27.36 39.76 13.06
N GLN A 37 -28.57 39.58 13.59
CA GLN A 37 -29.53 38.60 13.08
C GLN A 37 -30.01 38.94 11.67
N GLU A 38 -30.22 40.23 11.37
CA GLU A 38 -30.58 40.71 10.05
C GLU A 38 -29.41 40.57 9.06
N ALA A 39 -28.17 40.85 9.49
CA ALA A 39 -26.97 40.66 8.68
C ALA A 39 -26.70 39.17 8.38
N GLU A 40 -26.85 38.27 9.37
CA GLU A 40 -26.71 36.83 9.19
C GLU A 40 -27.79 36.26 8.25
N SER A 41 -29.02 36.78 8.34
CA SER A 41 -30.14 36.44 7.43
C SER A 41 -29.90 36.95 6.01
N ALA A 42 -29.40 38.19 5.85
CA ALA A 42 -29.06 38.78 4.56
C ALA A 42 -27.89 38.07 3.86
N LEU A 43 -26.98 37.46 4.62
CA LEU A 43 -25.86 36.65 4.12
C LEU A 43 -26.23 35.19 3.85
N GLY A 44 -27.46 34.76 4.15
CA GLY A 44 -27.95 33.40 3.86
C GLY A 44 -27.20 32.30 4.63
N LEU A 45 -26.63 32.59 5.79
CA LEU A 45 -25.89 31.63 6.59
C LEU A 45 -26.85 30.67 7.32
N ASP A 46 -26.95 29.44 6.83
CA ASP A 46 -27.86 28.40 7.35
C ASP A 46 -27.47 27.92 8.76
N ARG A 47 -28.31 28.23 9.75
CA ARG A 47 -28.18 27.74 11.14
C ARG A 47 -28.25 26.22 11.24
N ALA A 48 -28.94 25.53 10.33
CA ALA A 48 -29.05 24.07 10.35
C ALA A 48 -27.72 23.41 9.96
N ALA A 49 -27.04 23.90 8.92
CA ALA A 49 -25.70 23.44 8.54
C ALA A 49 -24.65 23.67 9.65
N ARG A 50 -24.75 24.76 10.42
CA ARG A 50 -23.89 25.02 11.58
C ARG A 50 -24.16 24.04 12.73
N SER A 51 -25.44 23.77 13.02
CA SER A 51 -25.86 22.76 14.01
C SER A 51 -25.42 21.34 13.61
N GLU A 52 -25.51 20.99 12.33
CA GLU A 52 -25.03 19.70 11.80
C GLU A 52 -23.50 19.60 11.86
N ALA A 53 -22.78 20.69 11.55
CA ALA A 53 -21.33 20.75 11.69
C ALA A 53 -20.89 20.67 13.16
N GLU A 54 -21.59 21.33 14.08
CA GLU A 54 -21.34 21.26 15.53
C GLU A 54 -21.65 19.87 16.09
N ALA A 55 -22.72 19.20 15.60
CA ALA A 55 -23.03 17.82 15.94
C ALA A 55 -21.95 16.85 15.44
N LYS A 56 -21.48 17.02 14.20
CA LYS A 56 -20.36 16.23 13.64
C LYS A 56 -19.05 16.46 14.39
N ASP A 57 -18.75 17.69 14.82
CA ASP A 57 -17.57 17.99 15.65
C ASP A 57 -17.69 17.34 17.04
N ALA A 58 -18.87 17.35 17.64
CA ALA A 58 -19.13 16.69 18.92
C ALA A 58 -18.95 15.16 18.81
N GLU A 59 -19.50 14.53 17.76
CA GLU A 59 -19.30 13.10 17.47
C GLU A 59 -17.82 12.77 17.24
N ALA A 60 -17.11 13.59 16.45
CA ALA A 60 -15.68 13.42 16.20
C ALA A 60 -14.85 13.51 17.50
N ARG A 61 -15.19 14.43 18.42
CA ARG A 61 -14.53 14.54 19.73
C ARG A 61 -14.78 13.32 20.62
N VAL A 62 -15.98 12.77 20.61
CA VAL A 62 -16.30 11.53 21.34
C VAL A 62 -15.49 10.37 20.75
N ALA A 63 -15.51 10.20 19.42
CA ALA A 63 -14.74 9.16 18.73
C ALA A 63 -13.23 9.28 18.99
N LEU A 64 -12.68 10.51 18.99
CA LEU A 64 -11.28 10.76 19.31
C LEU A 64 -10.95 10.39 20.76
N LYS A 65 -11.84 10.70 21.71
CA LYS A 65 -11.66 10.33 23.12
C LYS A 65 -11.69 8.82 23.32
N GLU A 66 -12.57 8.11 22.62
CA GLU A 66 -12.62 6.64 22.63
C GLU A 66 -11.38 6.02 21.98
N ALA A 67 -10.94 6.54 20.84
CA ALA A 67 -9.72 6.10 20.16
C ALA A 67 -8.48 6.30 21.07
N LYS A 68 -8.37 7.46 21.73
CA LYS A 68 -7.30 7.72 22.70
C LYS A 68 -7.35 6.75 23.88
N LYS A 69 -8.54 6.43 24.40
CA LYS A 69 -8.69 5.42 25.45
C LYS A 69 -8.25 4.02 24.99
N ARG A 70 -8.63 3.61 23.77
CA ARG A 70 -8.19 2.33 23.18
C ARG A 70 -6.67 2.29 23.00
N TRP A 71 -6.08 3.40 22.55
CA TRP A 71 -4.63 3.55 22.42
C TRP A 71 -3.91 3.39 23.77
N THR A 72 -4.33 4.13 24.79
CA THR A 72 -3.74 4.04 26.13
C THR A 72 -3.89 2.64 26.74
N GLU A 73 -5.02 1.97 26.51
CA GLU A 73 -5.22 0.60 26.99
C GLU A 73 -4.29 -0.39 26.26
N ARG A 74 -4.12 -0.21 24.95
CA ARG A 74 -3.18 -1.01 24.15
C ARG A 74 -1.73 -0.80 24.61
N GLU A 75 -1.30 0.45 24.87
CA GLU A 75 0.03 0.74 25.41
C GLU A 75 0.26 0.04 26.75
N LYS A 76 -0.73 0.05 27.65
CA LYS A 76 -0.65 -0.66 28.93
C LYS A 76 -0.52 -2.17 28.74
N GLN A 77 -1.25 -2.75 27.79
CA GLN A 77 -1.18 -4.17 27.49
C GLN A 77 0.18 -4.55 26.87
N GLU A 78 0.71 -3.73 25.96
CA GLU A 78 2.02 -3.92 25.36
C GLU A 78 3.13 -3.81 26.41
N GLU A 79 3.06 -2.85 27.33
CA GLU A 79 4.02 -2.70 28.42
C GLU A 79 3.93 -3.85 29.43
N ALA A 80 2.71 -4.27 29.81
CA ALA A 80 2.51 -5.39 30.72
C ALA A 80 2.96 -6.74 30.11
N ALA A 81 3.02 -6.84 28.78
CA ALA A 81 3.53 -8.01 28.07
C ALA A 81 5.05 -8.06 28.01
N LYS A 82 5.79 -7.02 28.42
CA LYS A 82 7.25 -7.00 28.42
C LYS A 82 7.83 -7.73 29.63
N TYR A 83 8.84 -8.54 29.36
CA TYR A 83 9.79 -9.03 30.34
C TYR A 83 11.14 -8.41 30.02
N VAL A 84 11.64 -7.54 30.91
CA VAL A 84 12.87 -6.79 30.71
C VAL A 84 13.97 -7.40 31.57
N ILE A 85 15.05 -7.84 30.93
CA ILE A 85 16.30 -8.19 31.58
C ILE A 85 17.24 -7.00 31.37
N GLU A 86 17.62 -6.35 32.46
CA GLU A 86 18.33 -5.08 32.40
C GLU A 86 19.65 -5.11 33.17
N GLY A 87 20.69 -4.48 32.61
CA GLY A 87 21.89 -4.11 33.36
C GLY A 87 22.77 -5.28 33.79
N ARG A 88 22.63 -6.44 33.16
CA ARG A 88 23.47 -7.63 33.43
C ARG A 88 24.88 -7.38 32.91
N LEU A 89 25.88 -7.85 33.65
CA LEU A 89 27.30 -7.58 33.36
C LEU A 89 28.14 -8.83 33.55
N ASP A 90 28.92 -9.21 32.54
CA ASP A 90 29.87 -10.34 32.62
C ASP A 90 29.20 -11.70 32.96
N GLU A 91 27.94 -11.87 32.55
CA GLU A 91 27.14 -13.05 32.85
C GLU A 91 26.97 -14.00 31.65
N THR A 92 26.82 -15.29 31.94
CA THR A 92 26.31 -16.27 30.97
C THR A 92 25.07 -16.92 31.58
N PHE A 93 23.93 -16.79 30.90
CA PHE A 93 22.65 -17.28 31.42
C PHE A 93 21.70 -17.75 30.31
N GLU A 94 20.73 -18.55 30.72
CA GLU A 94 19.64 -19.03 29.87
C GLU A 94 18.32 -18.46 30.41
N VAL A 95 17.48 -17.94 29.51
CA VAL A 95 16.17 -17.40 29.89
C VAL A 95 15.17 -18.55 29.98
N THR A 96 14.61 -18.76 31.16
CA THR A 96 13.71 -19.89 31.42
C THR A 96 12.23 -19.48 31.31
N PRO A 97 11.33 -20.40 30.92
CA PRO A 97 9.88 -20.12 30.92
C PRO A 97 9.34 -19.66 32.28
N ALA A 98 9.95 -20.12 33.39
CA ALA A 98 9.57 -19.75 34.74
C ALA A 98 9.85 -18.27 35.06
N GLU A 99 10.94 -17.72 34.51
CA GLU A 99 11.33 -16.31 34.71
C GLU A 99 10.43 -15.35 33.91
N VAL A 100 10.12 -15.72 32.67
CA VAL A 100 9.27 -14.93 31.77
C VAL A 100 7.81 -14.94 32.23
N GLY A 101 7.31 -16.11 32.64
CA GLY A 101 5.92 -16.32 33.02
C GLY A 101 4.95 -16.34 31.83
N ALA A 102 3.69 -16.70 32.07
CA ALA A 102 2.73 -16.95 31.00
C ALA A 102 2.20 -15.69 30.29
N SER A 103 2.26 -14.52 30.95
CA SER A 103 1.67 -13.27 30.45
C SER A 103 2.68 -12.35 29.75
N ARG A 104 3.97 -12.46 30.05
CA ARG A 104 5.00 -11.59 29.46
C ARG A 104 5.57 -12.25 28.22
N ARG A 105 5.06 -11.86 27.06
CA ARG A 105 5.40 -12.51 25.79
C ARG A 105 6.39 -11.70 24.95
N VAL A 106 6.81 -10.53 25.39
CA VAL A 106 7.83 -9.72 24.70
C VAL A 106 9.07 -9.69 25.56
N LEU A 107 10.20 -10.17 25.05
CA LEU A 107 11.47 -10.15 25.78
C LEU A 107 12.28 -8.93 25.36
N VAL A 108 12.80 -8.19 26.34
CA VAL A 108 13.70 -7.04 26.13
C VAL A 108 14.99 -7.30 26.90
N LEU A 109 16.13 -7.33 26.20
CA LEU A 109 17.46 -7.25 26.81
C LEU A 109 17.91 -5.80 26.71
N ALA A 110 18.06 -5.12 27.84
CA ALA A 110 18.39 -3.70 27.88
C ALA A 110 19.68 -3.46 28.67
N ARG A 111 20.62 -2.67 28.12
CA ARG A 111 21.83 -2.26 28.85
C ARG A 111 22.66 -3.43 29.41
N CYS A 112 22.60 -4.60 28.76
CA CYS A 112 23.40 -5.76 29.14
C CYS A 112 24.77 -5.67 28.47
N GLU A 113 25.84 -5.97 29.22
CA GLU A 113 27.22 -5.84 28.74
C GLU A 113 28.05 -7.10 28.99
N ARG A 114 28.84 -7.52 27.99
CA ARG A 114 29.70 -8.71 28.02
C ARG A 114 28.95 -9.99 28.43
N CYS A 115 27.72 -10.11 27.98
CA CYS A 115 26.85 -11.22 28.34
C CYS A 115 26.75 -12.28 27.23
N ARG A 116 26.51 -13.53 27.64
CA ARG A 116 26.07 -14.61 26.75
C ARG A 116 24.70 -15.10 27.17
N VAL A 117 23.75 -15.05 26.27
CA VAL A 117 22.34 -15.32 26.56
C VAL A 117 21.82 -16.43 25.64
N THR A 118 21.20 -17.45 26.21
CA THR A 118 20.49 -18.47 25.44
C THR A 118 18.99 -18.32 25.63
N LEU A 119 18.25 -18.29 24.54
CA LEU A 119 16.79 -18.39 24.51
C LEU A 119 16.45 -19.82 24.01
N PRO A 120 16.28 -20.77 24.94
CA PRO A 120 16.23 -22.20 24.62
C PRO A 120 14.94 -22.55 23.88
N ALA A 121 14.95 -23.64 23.11
CA ALA A 121 13.75 -24.09 22.37
C ALA A 121 12.51 -24.33 23.26
N SER A 122 12.71 -24.59 24.56
CA SER A 122 11.66 -24.75 25.57
C SER A 122 10.91 -23.45 25.89
N LEU A 123 11.46 -22.28 25.53
CA LEU A 123 10.88 -20.96 25.76
C LEU A 123 9.77 -20.64 24.75
N ALA A 124 8.66 -21.36 24.86
CA ALA A 124 7.55 -21.25 23.92
C ALA A 124 6.72 -19.99 24.15
N GLY A 125 6.19 -19.45 23.04
CA GLY A 125 5.17 -18.40 23.09
C GLY A 125 5.71 -16.98 23.20
N LEU A 126 7.02 -16.74 23.14
CA LEU A 126 7.54 -15.40 22.93
C LEU A 126 7.04 -14.84 21.59
N ILE A 127 6.57 -13.60 21.62
CA ILE A 127 6.06 -12.85 20.48
C ILE A 127 7.21 -12.15 19.77
N LYS A 128 7.99 -11.35 20.51
CA LYS A 128 9.08 -10.51 19.98
C LYS A 128 10.28 -10.53 20.92
N LEU A 129 11.44 -10.26 20.33
CA LEU A 129 12.71 -10.03 21.02
C LEU A 129 13.21 -8.62 20.69
N TYR A 130 13.61 -7.88 21.71
CA TYR A 130 14.27 -6.58 21.60
C TYR A 130 15.63 -6.65 22.31
N VAL A 131 16.66 -6.11 21.68
CA VAL A 131 18.00 -5.93 22.25
C VAL A 131 18.34 -4.44 22.14
N GLU A 132 18.36 -3.75 23.26
CA GLU A 132 18.48 -2.30 23.29
C GLU A 132 19.67 -1.86 24.14
N ASP A 133 20.47 -0.94 23.61
CA ASP A 133 21.57 -0.31 24.34
C ASP A 133 22.56 -1.32 24.96
N CYS A 134 22.74 -2.49 24.33
CA CYS A 134 23.61 -3.58 24.81
C CYS A 134 25.01 -3.52 24.19
N ALA A 135 26.00 -4.07 24.88
CA ALA A 135 27.39 -4.11 24.42
C ALA A 135 28.05 -5.49 24.60
N ASP A 136 28.84 -5.96 23.62
CA ASP A 136 29.53 -7.25 23.70
C ASP A 136 28.60 -8.44 24.04
N LEU A 137 27.39 -8.43 23.49
CA LEU A 137 26.36 -9.42 23.74
C LEU A 137 26.39 -10.54 22.70
N ARG A 138 26.41 -11.80 23.15
CA ARG A 138 26.15 -12.95 22.26
C ARG A 138 24.85 -13.61 22.66
N LEU A 139 23.91 -13.68 21.73
CA LEU A 139 22.60 -14.27 21.94
C LEU A 139 22.41 -15.48 21.03
N ARG A 140 21.97 -16.60 21.61
CA ARG A 140 21.54 -17.79 20.86
C ARG A 140 20.03 -17.90 20.92
N LEU A 141 19.37 -17.79 19.77
CA LEU A 141 17.91 -17.83 19.61
C LEU A 141 17.48 -19.21 19.09
N GLU A 142 16.99 -20.08 19.98
CA GLU A 142 16.47 -21.41 19.61
C GLU A 142 14.95 -21.46 19.64
N CYS A 143 14.31 -20.65 20.49
CA CYS A 143 12.85 -20.58 20.56
C CYS A 143 12.23 -19.89 19.35
N ARG A 144 11.06 -20.38 18.90
CA ARG A 144 10.28 -19.71 17.87
C ARG A 144 9.60 -18.45 18.43
N LEU A 145 9.78 -17.33 17.73
CA LEU A 145 9.01 -16.11 17.96
C LEU A 145 7.69 -16.14 17.18
N VAL A 146 6.57 -15.81 17.82
CA VAL A 146 5.24 -15.87 17.19
C VAL A 146 5.15 -14.93 15.99
N THR A 147 5.68 -13.72 16.10
CA THR A 147 5.71 -12.78 14.96
C THR A 147 6.98 -12.93 14.13
N SER A 148 7.86 -13.87 14.48
CA SER A 148 9.13 -14.11 13.78
C SER A 148 9.93 -12.80 13.56
N PHE A 149 9.98 -11.98 14.61
CA PHE A 149 10.54 -10.64 14.60
C PHE A 149 11.51 -10.43 15.77
N ALA A 150 12.71 -9.94 15.46
CA ALA A 150 13.68 -9.49 16.44
C ALA A 150 14.20 -8.09 16.08
N ASP A 151 14.50 -7.29 17.10
CA ASP A 151 15.01 -5.93 16.97
C ASP A 151 16.30 -5.77 17.77
N VAL A 152 17.30 -5.12 17.16
CA VAL A 152 18.55 -4.71 17.81
C VAL A 152 18.73 -3.21 17.59
N ALA A 153 18.74 -2.43 18.66
CA ALA A 153 18.86 -0.98 18.56
C ALA A 153 19.98 -0.44 19.47
N ARG A 154 20.69 0.59 18.97
CA ARG A 154 21.70 1.36 19.73
C ARG A 154 22.74 0.50 20.44
N SER A 155 23.10 -0.62 19.83
CA SER A 155 23.93 -1.65 20.47
C SER A 155 25.28 -1.80 19.78
N ARG A 156 26.29 -2.32 20.50
CA ARG A 156 27.66 -2.47 19.98
C ARG A 156 28.18 -3.87 20.17
N ARG A 157 28.78 -4.48 19.13
CA ARG A 157 29.35 -5.84 19.17
C ARG A 157 28.32 -6.87 19.65
N VAL A 158 27.15 -6.85 19.02
CA VAL A 158 26.06 -7.79 19.31
C VAL A 158 26.01 -8.86 18.24
N SER A 159 25.92 -10.12 18.64
CA SER A 159 25.76 -11.24 17.69
C SER A 159 24.57 -12.10 18.08
N LEU A 160 23.71 -12.39 17.12
CA LEU A 160 22.58 -13.30 17.25
C LEU A 160 22.85 -14.54 16.40
N GLU A 161 23.01 -15.67 17.07
CA GLU A 161 23.04 -16.99 16.46
C GLU A 161 21.61 -17.54 16.43
N ILE A 162 21.04 -17.66 15.24
CA ILE A 162 19.63 -17.94 15.00
C ILE A 162 19.48 -19.41 14.62
N ALA A 163 18.94 -20.20 15.56
CA ALA A 163 18.70 -21.63 15.43
C ALA A 163 17.22 -21.97 15.24
N THR A 164 16.47 -21.03 14.66
CA THR A 164 15.02 -21.13 14.43
C THR A 164 14.63 -20.34 13.18
N VAL A 165 13.37 -20.45 12.75
CA VAL A 165 12.84 -19.63 11.66
C VAL A 165 12.60 -18.19 12.15
N LEU A 166 13.26 -17.24 11.52
CA LEU A 166 13.14 -15.80 11.79
C LEU A 166 12.95 -15.05 10.46
N HIS A 167 11.79 -14.42 10.28
CA HIS A 167 11.41 -13.77 9.02
C HIS A 167 11.90 -12.33 8.92
N THR A 168 11.84 -11.59 10.02
CA THR A 168 12.17 -10.17 10.03
C THR A 168 13.12 -9.86 11.16
N VAL A 169 14.18 -9.15 10.83
CA VAL A 169 15.10 -8.57 11.80
C VAL A 169 15.19 -7.08 11.53
N GLN A 170 15.20 -6.27 12.58
CA GLN A 170 15.47 -4.85 12.50
C GLN A 170 16.76 -4.54 13.28
N CYS A 171 17.62 -3.72 12.70
CA CYS A 171 18.90 -3.34 13.29
C CYS A 171 19.18 -1.86 13.10
N ASP A 172 19.05 -1.06 14.15
CA ASP A 172 19.16 0.39 14.04
C ASP A 172 20.26 0.96 14.94
N LEU A 173 20.95 1.97 14.44
CA LEU A 173 21.92 2.79 15.20
C LEU A 173 23.00 1.97 15.92
N SER A 174 23.44 0.87 15.31
CA SER A 174 24.28 -0.12 15.98
C SER A 174 25.65 -0.30 15.31
N GLU A 175 26.64 -0.77 16.07
CA GLU A 175 28.02 -0.95 15.61
C GLU A 175 28.44 -2.42 15.75
N GLU A 176 28.96 -3.03 14.69
CA GLU A 176 29.43 -4.42 14.70
C GLU A 176 28.34 -5.42 15.14
N VAL A 177 27.20 -5.43 14.44
CA VAL A 177 26.12 -6.38 14.68
C VAL A 177 26.18 -7.53 13.68
N GLY A 178 25.95 -8.76 14.16
CA GLY A 178 25.93 -9.96 13.32
C GLY A 178 24.67 -10.80 13.55
N PHE A 179 24.04 -11.23 12.45
CA PHE A 179 22.96 -12.21 12.44
C PHE A 179 23.42 -13.44 11.67
N ALA A 180 23.45 -14.60 12.31
CA ALA A 180 23.91 -15.84 11.70
C ALA A 180 22.87 -16.94 11.87
N TRP A 181 22.28 -17.39 10.76
CA TRP A 181 21.42 -18.57 10.74
C TRP A 181 22.31 -19.81 10.76
N VAL A 182 22.11 -20.67 11.76
CA VAL A 182 22.98 -21.83 11.98
C VAL A 182 22.89 -22.89 10.89
N ALA A 183 21.83 -22.85 10.08
CA ALA A 183 21.60 -23.74 8.96
C ALA A 183 20.88 -22.99 7.83
N GLY A 184 21.29 -23.23 6.57
CA GLY A 184 20.77 -22.49 5.42
C GLY A 184 19.30 -22.75 5.12
N ASP A 185 18.79 -23.94 5.47
CA ASP A 185 17.37 -24.26 5.35
C ASP A 185 16.48 -23.41 6.27
N LEU A 186 17.01 -22.90 7.39
CA LEU A 186 16.28 -21.96 8.26
C LEU A 186 16.11 -20.57 7.62
N TRP A 187 17.08 -20.15 6.80
CA TRP A 187 16.95 -18.95 5.99
C TRP A 187 15.91 -19.20 4.89
N ASP A 188 16.08 -20.25 4.08
CA ASP A 188 15.21 -20.54 2.94
C ASP A 188 13.76 -20.90 3.34
N ALA A 189 13.54 -21.46 4.53
CA ALA A 189 12.21 -21.82 5.04
C ALA A 189 11.33 -20.62 5.41
N ALA A 190 11.87 -19.39 5.43
CA ALA A 190 11.22 -18.25 6.04
C ALA A 190 10.11 -17.63 5.15
N ALA A 191 10.22 -17.60 3.83
CA ALA A 191 9.19 -17.05 2.94
C ALA A 191 9.53 -17.36 1.48
N PRO A 192 8.61 -17.17 0.51
CA PRO A 192 8.95 -17.20 -0.91
C PRO A 192 10.08 -16.23 -1.29
N GLU A 193 10.27 -15.15 -0.52
CA GLU A 193 11.27 -14.10 -0.72
C GLU A 193 12.44 -14.19 0.30
N GLY A 194 12.44 -15.20 1.18
CA GLY A 194 13.40 -15.32 2.28
C GLY A 194 13.22 -14.30 3.43
N PRO A 195 14.07 -14.36 4.47
CA PRO A 195 14.12 -13.39 5.56
C PRO A 195 14.54 -12.00 5.06
N LYS A 196 14.09 -10.98 5.79
CA LYS A 196 14.47 -9.58 5.57
C LYS A 196 15.13 -9.01 6.82
N VAL A 197 16.34 -8.50 6.66
CA VAL A 197 17.06 -7.76 7.70
C VAL A 197 17.00 -6.29 7.34
N TYR A 198 16.13 -5.55 8.02
CA TYR A 198 16.02 -4.10 7.91
C TYR A 198 17.09 -3.44 8.78
N HIS A 199 17.72 -2.39 8.28
CA HIS A 199 18.72 -1.67 9.06
C HIS A 199 18.84 -0.21 8.68
N ALA A 200 19.12 0.63 9.69
CA ALA A 200 19.38 2.05 9.52
C ALA A 200 20.52 2.50 10.45
N GLY A 201 21.49 3.22 9.89
CA GLY A 201 22.61 3.74 10.68
C GLY A 201 23.48 2.67 11.34
N CYS A 202 23.67 1.50 10.71
CA CYS A 202 24.61 0.50 11.20
C CYS A 202 26.02 0.72 10.61
N ALA A 203 27.03 0.73 11.47
CA ALA A 203 28.42 0.93 11.06
C ALA A 203 29.06 -0.34 10.47
N ARG A 204 28.68 -1.51 10.97
CA ARG A 204 29.07 -2.81 10.41
C ARG A 204 28.00 -3.83 10.73
N LEU A 205 27.36 -4.36 9.69
CA LEU A 205 26.37 -5.41 9.79
C LEU A 205 26.90 -6.66 9.08
N THR A 206 26.78 -7.83 9.72
CA THR A 206 27.02 -9.12 9.08
C THR A 206 25.73 -9.92 9.05
N VAL A 207 25.36 -10.41 7.87
CA VAL A 207 24.27 -11.36 7.70
C VAL A 207 24.85 -12.64 7.11
N ASP A 208 24.75 -13.73 7.86
CA ASP A 208 25.14 -15.07 7.43
C ASP A 208 23.89 -15.94 7.31
N ALA A 209 23.50 -16.22 6.07
CA ALA A 209 22.34 -17.04 5.72
C ALA A 209 22.67 -18.55 5.71
N GLY A 210 23.89 -18.95 6.07
CA GLY A 210 24.39 -20.33 5.97
C GLY A 210 24.76 -20.74 4.54
N SER A 211 23.99 -20.32 3.53
CA SER A 211 24.28 -20.49 2.10
C SER A 211 25.17 -19.37 1.53
N GLY A 212 25.25 -18.23 2.22
CA GLY A 212 26.04 -17.07 1.84
C GLY A 212 26.19 -16.09 3.00
N ARG A 213 27.25 -15.29 2.96
CA ARG A 213 27.54 -14.26 3.98
C ARG A 213 27.75 -12.91 3.31
N LEU A 214 27.11 -11.90 3.85
CA LEU A 214 27.21 -10.51 3.42
C LEU A 214 27.64 -9.64 4.60
N GLU A 215 28.59 -8.74 4.34
CA GLU A 215 29.01 -7.71 5.29
C GLU A 215 28.72 -6.34 4.68
N THR A 216 27.91 -5.53 5.38
CA THR A 216 27.76 -4.11 5.07
C THR A 216 28.71 -3.31 5.96
N PHE A 217 29.29 -2.27 5.38
CA PHE A 217 30.09 -1.29 6.09
C PHE A 217 29.42 0.05 5.95
N ASP A 218 29.21 0.71 7.09
CA ASP A 218 28.70 2.08 7.18
C ASP A 218 27.51 2.30 6.24
N ASP A 219 26.30 1.95 6.67
CA ASP A 219 25.10 2.13 5.83
C ASP A 219 24.96 3.57 5.33
N TYR A 220 25.43 4.55 6.13
CA TYR A 220 25.49 5.96 5.78
C TYR A 220 26.47 6.31 4.64
N ARG A 221 27.47 5.44 4.36
CA ARG A 221 28.42 5.58 3.24
C ARG A 221 28.00 4.81 1.99
N LEU A 222 27.06 3.87 2.10
CA LEU A 222 26.66 3.00 0.98
C LEU A 222 25.91 3.70 -0.16
N ARG A 223 25.50 4.97 -0.02
CA ARG A 223 25.64 6.04 -1.04
C ARG A 223 24.85 7.28 -0.64
N VAL A 224 25.62 8.36 -0.57
CA VAL A 224 25.29 9.78 -0.48
C VAL A 224 24.17 10.20 -1.46
N ALA A 225 22.95 10.41 -0.96
CA ALA A 225 21.99 11.31 -1.62
C ALA A 225 21.77 12.60 -0.81
N ASN A 226 21.95 12.53 0.51
CA ASN A 226 21.83 13.68 1.38
C ASN A 226 22.83 13.56 2.54
N PRO A 227 23.98 14.26 2.50
CA PRO A 227 24.93 14.28 3.61
C PRO A 227 24.33 14.88 4.91
N ASP A 228 23.20 15.58 4.81
CA ASP A 228 22.49 16.17 5.95
C ASP A 228 21.40 15.23 6.52
N ALA A 229 21.09 14.12 5.86
CA ALA A 229 20.09 13.17 6.35
C ALA A 229 20.61 12.42 7.58
N ARG A 230 19.75 12.30 8.59
CA ARG A 230 20.08 11.51 9.79
C ARG A 230 20.21 10.03 9.41
N PRO A 231 21.07 9.25 10.08
CA PRO A 231 21.23 7.82 9.79
C PRO A 231 19.90 7.04 9.83
N GLU A 232 18.97 7.43 10.71
CA GLU A 232 17.63 6.83 10.85
C GLU A 232 16.69 7.14 9.68
N GLU A 233 16.98 8.17 8.90
CA GLU A 233 16.19 8.57 7.73
C GLU A 233 16.59 7.75 6.49
N GLN A 234 17.66 6.96 6.57
CA GLN A 234 18.13 6.08 5.51
C GLN A 234 17.96 4.63 5.95
N GLN A 235 16.91 4.00 5.44
CA GLN A 235 16.62 2.59 5.71
C GLN A 235 17.14 1.73 4.57
N PHE A 236 17.61 0.54 4.92
CA PHE A 236 18.09 -0.47 4.01
C PHE A 236 17.47 -1.82 4.35
N VAL A 237 17.45 -2.72 3.38
CA VAL A 237 17.05 -4.12 3.57
C VAL A 237 18.12 -5.03 3.00
N THR A 238 18.56 -5.99 3.79
CA THR A 238 19.37 -7.12 3.34
C THR A 238 18.49 -8.35 3.21
N HIS A 239 18.46 -8.93 2.01
CA HIS A 239 17.60 -10.06 1.63
C HIS A 239 18.19 -10.84 0.45
N THR A 240 17.49 -11.85 -0.04
CA THR A 240 17.93 -12.64 -1.19
C THR A 240 17.43 -12.01 -2.48
N LEU A 241 18.35 -11.61 -3.35
CA LEU A 241 18.08 -11.09 -4.69
C LEU A 241 18.82 -11.95 -5.72
N ASP A 242 18.09 -12.48 -6.70
CA ASP A 242 18.61 -13.34 -7.77
C ASP A 242 19.49 -14.51 -7.27
N GLY A 243 19.12 -15.07 -6.10
CA GLY A 243 19.79 -16.22 -5.49
C GLY A 243 21.03 -15.90 -4.64
N ALA A 244 21.32 -14.62 -4.38
CA ALA A 244 22.41 -14.19 -3.50
C ALA A 244 21.94 -13.15 -2.48
N LEU A 245 22.65 -13.01 -1.37
CA LEU A 245 22.41 -11.91 -0.43
C LEU A 245 22.75 -10.57 -1.08
N ALA A 246 21.86 -9.60 -0.95
CA ALA A 246 22.04 -8.24 -1.41
C ALA A 246 21.45 -7.25 -0.41
N THR A 247 22.04 -6.06 -0.34
CA THR A 247 21.52 -4.93 0.44
C THR A 247 20.98 -3.87 -0.52
N GLU A 248 19.71 -3.53 -0.39
CA GLU A 248 19.04 -2.50 -1.18
C GLU A 248 18.58 -1.36 -0.27
N ARG A 249 18.62 -0.13 -0.79
CA ARG A 249 18.11 1.05 -0.09
C ARG A 249 16.59 1.08 -0.18
N ILE A 250 15.95 1.36 0.94
CA ILE A 250 14.51 1.59 1.03
C ILE A 250 14.23 3.06 0.75
N VAL A 251 13.23 3.29 -0.08
CA VAL A 251 12.74 4.59 -0.50
C VAL A 251 11.24 4.64 -0.38
N ASP A 252 10.75 5.81 0.02
CA ASP A 252 9.33 6.11 -0.06
C ASP A 252 9.03 6.78 -1.40
N SER A 253 7.93 6.38 -2.01
CA SER A 253 7.35 7.01 -3.17
C SER A 253 5.88 7.33 -2.92
N THR A 254 5.27 8.11 -3.80
CA THR A 254 3.84 8.47 -3.68
C THR A 254 2.92 7.24 -3.65
N ASN A 255 3.35 6.12 -4.27
CA ASN A 255 2.52 4.93 -4.46
C ASN A 255 3.00 3.70 -3.69
N LEU A 256 4.27 3.69 -3.24
CA LEU A 256 4.89 2.57 -2.54
C LEU A 256 5.61 3.09 -1.29
N VAL A 257 5.28 2.51 -0.14
CA VAL A 257 5.91 2.79 1.15
C VAL A 257 6.80 1.61 1.51
N GLY A 258 8.03 1.87 1.95
CA GLY A 258 8.97 0.81 2.33
C GLY A 258 9.46 -0.06 1.17
N ALA A 259 9.45 0.47 -0.06
CA ALA A 259 9.93 -0.23 -1.25
C ALA A 259 11.42 0.05 -1.51
N THR A 260 12.08 -0.82 -2.24
CA THR A 260 13.46 -0.61 -2.70
C THR A 260 13.51 0.36 -3.89
N GLU A 261 14.66 1.00 -4.10
CA GLU A 261 14.86 1.89 -5.26
C GLU A 261 14.60 1.17 -6.59
N ARG A 262 15.00 -0.10 -6.68
CA ARG A 262 14.72 -0.97 -7.83
C ARG A 262 13.23 -1.17 -8.08
N GLU A 263 12.45 -1.38 -7.02
CA GLU A 263 10.99 -1.54 -7.13
C GLU A 263 10.31 -0.24 -7.55
N VAL A 264 10.74 0.90 -7.01
CA VAL A 264 10.24 2.21 -7.42
C VAL A 264 10.60 2.51 -8.87
N ASP A 265 11.81 2.20 -9.31
CA ASP A 265 12.22 2.38 -10.70
C ASP A 265 11.45 1.44 -11.65
N ALA A 266 11.17 0.21 -11.23
CA ALA A 266 10.34 -0.72 -11.98
C ALA A 266 8.89 -0.20 -12.11
N GLU A 267 8.28 0.31 -11.04
CA GLU A 267 6.94 0.92 -11.06
C GLU A 267 6.89 2.15 -11.98
N ARG A 268 7.90 3.02 -11.89
CA ARG A 268 8.02 4.18 -12.79
C ARG A 268 8.17 3.76 -14.25
N ALA A 269 8.98 2.74 -14.53
CA ALA A 269 9.17 2.23 -15.88
C ALA A 269 7.89 1.61 -16.44
N GLU A 270 7.17 0.82 -15.62
CA GLU A 270 5.89 0.22 -15.97
C GLU A 270 4.83 1.31 -16.26
N ARG A 271 4.73 2.32 -15.41
CA ARG A 271 3.82 3.45 -15.59
C ARG A 271 4.16 4.25 -16.83
N ALA A 272 5.43 4.55 -17.07
CA ALA A 272 5.86 5.24 -18.29
C ALA A 272 5.55 4.41 -19.54
N ALA A 273 5.62 3.07 -19.45
CA ALA A 273 5.22 2.19 -20.53
C ALA A 273 3.69 2.20 -20.76
N ALA A 274 2.89 2.22 -19.69
CA ALA A 274 1.44 2.35 -19.75
C ALA A 274 1.02 3.69 -20.40
N ASP A 275 1.65 4.80 -20.00
CA ASP A 275 1.37 6.13 -20.55
C ASP A 275 1.73 6.20 -22.05
N ARG A 276 2.88 5.63 -22.44
CA ARG A 276 3.26 5.51 -23.86
C ARG A 276 2.25 4.66 -24.64
N ALA A 277 1.81 3.54 -24.07
CA ALA A 277 0.82 2.68 -24.70
C ALA A 277 -0.53 3.40 -24.89
N ASP A 278 -0.96 4.17 -23.89
CA ASP A 278 -2.22 4.92 -23.98
C ASP A 278 -2.15 6.02 -25.04
N ALA A 279 -1.04 6.76 -25.10
CA ALA A 279 -0.81 7.75 -26.15
C ALA A 279 -0.89 7.13 -27.56
N GLN A 280 -0.25 5.98 -27.77
CA GLN A 280 -0.32 5.25 -29.03
C GLN A 280 -1.72 4.71 -29.31
N ARG A 281 -2.44 4.21 -28.30
CA ARG A 281 -3.83 3.76 -28.43
C ARG A 281 -4.75 4.92 -28.85
N VAL A 282 -4.56 6.12 -28.28
CA VAL A 282 -5.32 7.33 -28.66
C VAL A 282 -5.05 7.70 -30.12
N GLN A 283 -3.79 7.73 -30.55
CA GLN A 283 -3.43 7.98 -31.96
C GLN A 283 -4.05 6.93 -32.89
N GLY A 284 -3.99 5.65 -32.52
CA GLY A 284 -4.64 4.57 -33.26
C GLY A 284 -6.16 4.75 -33.38
N ASN A 285 -6.83 5.19 -32.31
CA ASN A 285 -8.26 5.48 -32.36
C ASN A 285 -8.58 6.65 -33.31
N ASP A 286 -7.74 7.69 -33.34
CA ASP A 286 -7.95 8.85 -34.19
C ASP A 286 -7.71 8.54 -35.68
N CYS A 287 -6.66 7.77 -36.01
CA CYS A 287 -6.48 7.23 -37.35
C CYS A 287 -7.67 6.34 -37.77
N PHE A 288 -8.17 5.50 -36.85
CA PHE A 288 -9.34 4.65 -37.13
C PHE A 288 -10.60 5.47 -37.46
N LYS A 289 -10.86 6.57 -36.72
CA LYS A 289 -11.99 7.49 -37.00
C LYS A 289 -11.86 8.14 -38.37
N LYS A 290 -10.64 8.42 -38.83
CA LYS A 290 -10.34 8.96 -40.18
C LYS A 290 -10.34 7.91 -41.28
N ALA A 291 -10.65 6.64 -40.96
CA ALA A 291 -10.56 5.49 -41.86
C ALA A 291 -9.14 5.17 -42.35
N GLU A 292 -8.10 5.66 -41.68
CA GLU A 292 -6.68 5.37 -41.94
C GLU A 292 -6.30 4.05 -41.24
N TYR A 293 -6.90 2.93 -41.66
CA TYR A 293 -6.84 1.67 -40.91
C TYR A 293 -5.44 1.04 -40.82
N ALA A 294 -4.60 1.19 -41.84
CA ALA A 294 -3.22 0.70 -41.82
C ALA A 294 -2.38 1.45 -40.78
N GLN A 295 -2.50 2.78 -40.74
CA GLN A 295 -1.80 3.61 -39.76
C GLN A 295 -2.34 3.36 -38.34
N ALA A 296 -3.65 3.18 -38.18
CA ALA A 296 -4.25 2.79 -36.90
C ALA A 296 -3.66 1.47 -36.38
N ALA A 297 -3.49 0.47 -37.24
CA ALA A 297 -2.89 -0.82 -36.87
C ALA A 297 -1.43 -0.69 -36.43
N VAL A 298 -0.65 0.23 -37.04
CA VAL A 298 0.73 0.55 -36.62
C VAL A 298 0.73 1.12 -35.20
N HIS A 299 -0.10 2.14 -34.93
CA HIS A 299 -0.19 2.74 -33.60
C HIS A 299 -0.64 1.74 -32.53
N TYR A 300 -1.61 0.87 -32.82
CA TYR A 300 -1.99 -0.18 -31.88
C TYR A 300 -0.88 -1.22 -31.67
N THR A 301 -0.03 -1.47 -32.66
CA THR A 301 1.14 -2.36 -32.49
C THR A 301 2.16 -1.73 -31.56
N LEU A 302 2.48 -0.44 -31.76
CA LEU A 302 3.36 0.31 -30.85
C LEU A 302 2.81 0.35 -29.42
N ALA A 303 1.47 0.45 -29.27
CA ALA A 303 0.83 0.37 -27.96
C ALA A 303 1.00 -1.01 -27.32
N LEU A 304 0.87 -2.10 -28.09
CA LEU A 304 1.03 -3.46 -27.59
C LEU A 304 2.47 -3.78 -27.20
N ASP A 305 3.45 -3.28 -27.95
CA ASP A 305 4.88 -3.47 -27.64
C ASP A 305 5.26 -2.82 -26.30
N ALA A 306 4.59 -1.73 -25.93
CA ALA A 306 4.77 -1.06 -24.65
C ALA A 306 4.08 -1.77 -23.47
N LEU A 307 3.05 -2.60 -23.71
CA LEU A 307 2.23 -3.26 -22.68
C LEU A 307 2.76 -4.65 -22.27
N ALA A 308 4.07 -4.91 -22.33
CA ALA A 308 4.62 -6.20 -21.91
C ALA A 308 4.25 -6.51 -20.45
N GLY A 309 3.40 -7.53 -20.23
CA GLY A 309 2.89 -7.90 -18.90
C GLY A 309 1.64 -7.13 -18.41
N GLN A 310 1.17 -6.12 -19.15
CA GLN A 310 0.04 -5.27 -18.77
C GLN A 310 -1.28 -5.65 -19.49
N PRO A 311 -2.45 -5.20 -19.00
CA PRO A 311 -3.75 -5.45 -19.63
C PRO A 311 -3.81 -4.89 -21.06
N ARG A 312 -4.01 -5.79 -22.04
CA ARG A 312 -3.90 -5.46 -23.48
C ARG A 312 -5.10 -5.84 -24.35
N ALA A 313 -6.14 -6.43 -23.76
CA ALA A 313 -7.32 -6.95 -24.49
C ALA A 313 -8.02 -5.87 -25.35
N VAL A 314 -8.14 -4.63 -24.82
CA VAL A 314 -8.75 -3.50 -25.54
C VAL A 314 -7.97 -3.14 -26.81
N VAL A 315 -6.65 -3.05 -26.70
CA VAL A 315 -5.77 -2.65 -27.82
C VAL A 315 -5.75 -3.74 -28.89
N LEU A 316 -5.63 -5.01 -28.49
CA LEU A 316 -5.73 -6.17 -29.40
C LEU A 316 -7.05 -6.16 -30.18
N ALA A 317 -8.17 -6.00 -29.49
CA ALA A 317 -9.45 -5.96 -30.15
C ALA A 317 -9.56 -4.75 -31.10
N ASN A 318 -9.02 -3.57 -30.73
CA ASN A 318 -9.02 -2.41 -31.62
C ASN A 318 -8.17 -2.63 -32.89
N ARG A 319 -7.01 -3.30 -32.76
CA ARG A 319 -6.18 -3.68 -33.90
C ARG A 319 -6.86 -4.74 -34.77
N SER A 320 -7.55 -5.71 -34.17
CA SER A 320 -8.42 -6.67 -34.89
C SER A 320 -9.46 -5.97 -35.77
N ALA A 321 -10.11 -4.91 -35.27
CA ALA A 321 -11.04 -4.13 -36.08
C ALA A 321 -10.37 -3.46 -37.30
N CYS A 322 -9.11 -3.02 -37.18
CA CYS A 322 -8.35 -2.48 -38.30
C CYS A 322 -8.10 -3.57 -39.35
N PHE A 323 -7.65 -4.75 -38.92
CA PHE A 323 -7.41 -5.87 -39.84
C PHE A 323 -8.68 -6.34 -40.56
N LEU A 324 -9.85 -6.33 -39.90
CA LEU A 324 -11.13 -6.57 -40.57
C LEU A 324 -11.42 -5.55 -41.67
N LYS A 325 -11.11 -4.27 -41.43
CA LYS A 325 -11.30 -3.18 -42.42
C LYS A 325 -10.31 -3.24 -43.57
N LEU A 326 -9.12 -3.78 -43.33
CA LEU A 326 -8.08 -3.99 -44.34
C LEU A 326 -8.27 -5.27 -45.16
N GLY A 327 -9.27 -6.10 -44.82
CA GLY A 327 -9.48 -7.38 -45.51
C GLY A 327 -8.45 -8.45 -45.12
N GLU A 328 -7.88 -8.36 -43.91
CA GLU A 328 -6.92 -9.33 -43.36
C GLU A 328 -7.54 -10.16 -42.22
N PRO A 329 -8.51 -11.02 -42.51
CA PRO A 329 -9.34 -11.66 -41.47
C PRO A 329 -8.57 -12.67 -40.60
N ASP A 330 -7.49 -13.28 -41.10
CA ASP A 330 -6.65 -14.17 -40.29
C ASP A 330 -5.93 -13.43 -39.16
N LYS A 331 -5.38 -12.24 -39.44
CA LYS A 331 -4.74 -11.40 -38.40
C LYS A 331 -5.79 -10.87 -37.42
N ALA A 332 -6.95 -10.46 -37.93
CA ALA A 332 -8.06 -10.04 -37.10
C ALA A 332 -8.54 -11.13 -36.14
N LEU A 333 -8.61 -12.37 -36.61
CA LEU A 333 -9.02 -13.52 -35.80
C LEU A 333 -8.04 -13.76 -34.66
N ARG A 334 -6.73 -13.76 -34.92
CA ARG A 334 -5.70 -13.93 -33.90
C ARG A 334 -5.81 -12.88 -32.79
N ASP A 335 -5.83 -11.60 -33.16
CA ASP A 335 -5.93 -10.51 -32.19
C ASP A 335 -7.24 -10.55 -31.38
N ALA A 336 -8.36 -10.90 -32.02
CA ALA A 336 -9.65 -10.99 -31.31
C ALA A 336 -9.73 -12.22 -30.39
N ASP A 337 -9.07 -13.32 -30.76
CA ASP A 337 -8.99 -14.53 -29.94
C ASP A 337 -8.11 -14.32 -28.71
N ASP A 338 -6.94 -13.71 -28.89
CA ASP A 338 -6.05 -13.32 -27.78
C ASP A 338 -6.77 -12.36 -26.83
N ALA A 339 -7.48 -11.36 -27.37
CA ALA A 339 -8.26 -10.42 -26.56
C ALA A 339 -9.39 -11.11 -25.77
N ALA A 340 -10.10 -12.06 -26.38
CA ALA A 340 -11.17 -12.82 -25.73
C ALA A 340 -10.63 -13.85 -24.72
N THR A 341 -9.39 -14.32 -24.89
CA THR A 341 -8.72 -15.18 -23.92
C THR A 341 -8.29 -14.39 -22.69
N LEU A 342 -7.78 -13.17 -22.89
CA LEU A 342 -7.37 -12.27 -21.81
C LEU A 342 -8.57 -11.72 -21.03
N ASP A 343 -9.66 -11.38 -21.71
CA ASP A 343 -10.92 -10.97 -21.09
C ASP A 343 -12.12 -11.69 -21.76
N PRO A 344 -12.54 -12.84 -21.20
CA PRO A 344 -13.67 -13.61 -21.72
C PRO A 344 -15.01 -12.88 -21.69
N ARG A 345 -15.12 -11.77 -20.95
CA ARG A 345 -16.33 -10.95 -20.87
C ARG A 345 -16.26 -9.69 -21.73
N TYR A 346 -15.18 -9.52 -22.50
CA TYR A 346 -15.06 -8.38 -23.38
C TYR A 346 -15.87 -8.54 -24.66
N CYS A 347 -17.12 -8.06 -24.62
CA CYS A 347 -18.09 -8.21 -25.72
C CYS A 347 -17.53 -7.77 -27.09
N LYS A 348 -16.77 -6.66 -27.15
CA LYS A 348 -16.17 -6.18 -28.40
C LYS A 348 -15.15 -7.17 -28.98
N ALA A 349 -14.36 -7.86 -28.15
CA ALA A 349 -13.42 -8.89 -28.64
C ALA A 349 -14.17 -10.10 -29.20
N LEU A 350 -15.17 -10.61 -28.48
CA LEU A 350 -16.01 -11.72 -28.95
C LEU A 350 -16.73 -11.38 -30.25
N PHE A 351 -17.30 -10.17 -30.36
CA PHE A 351 -17.95 -9.72 -31.58
C PHE A 351 -16.97 -9.65 -32.76
N ARG A 352 -15.77 -9.09 -32.54
CA ARG A 352 -14.71 -9.01 -33.57
C ARG A 352 -14.22 -10.40 -34.00
N LYS A 353 -14.09 -11.34 -33.07
CA LYS A 353 -13.76 -12.75 -33.36
C LYS A 353 -14.85 -13.38 -34.25
N GLY A 354 -16.12 -13.18 -33.94
CA GLY A 354 -17.24 -13.62 -34.77
C GLY A 354 -17.22 -13.03 -36.19
N LEU A 355 -16.94 -11.73 -36.32
CA LEU A 355 -16.80 -11.08 -37.63
C LEU A 355 -15.59 -11.59 -38.43
N ALA A 356 -14.46 -11.86 -37.77
CA ALA A 356 -13.30 -12.46 -38.43
C ALA A 356 -13.61 -13.85 -38.97
N LEU A 357 -14.33 -14.68 -38.18
CA LEU A 357 -14.80 -15.98 -38.61
C LEU A 357 -15.80 -15.90 -39.77
N HIS A 358 -16.65 -14.86 -39.84
CA HIS A 358 -17.51 -14.62 -41.00
C HIS A 358 -16.70 -14.33 -42.27
N ALA A 359 -15.68 -13.49 -42.16
CA ALA A 359 -14.81 -13.13 -43.28
C ALA A 359 -14.00 -14.34 -43.77
N LEU A 360 -13.72 -15.31 -42.90
CA LEU A 360 -13.12 -16.60 -43.25
C LEU A 360 -14.14 -17.68 -43.65
N HIS A 361 -15.42 -17.34 -43.81
CA HIS A 361 -16.51 -18.28 -44.10
C HIS A 361 -16.71 -19.41 -43.07
N ARG A 362 -16.15 -19.27 -41.87
CA ARG A 362 -16.25 -20.22 -40.76
C ARG A 362 -17.50 -19.96 -39.90
N TYR A 363 -18.67 -20.00 -40.54
CA TYR A 363 -19.93 -19.62 -39.90
C TYR A 363 -20.34 -20.52 -38.73
N LYS A 364 -19.99 -21.82 -38.78
CA LYS A 364 -20.24 -22.76 -37.67
C LYS A 364 -19.50 -22.37 -36.40
N ASP A 365 -18.27 -21.88 -36.55
CA ASP A 365 -17.42 -21.47 -35.43
C ASP A 365 -17.81 -20.08 -34.90
N ALA A 366 -18.37 -19.23 -35.76
CA ALA A 366 -18.78 -17.86 -35.41
C ALA A 366 -19.98 -17.84 -34.45
N LEU A 367 -20.97 -18.72 -34.66
CA LEU A 367 -22.23 -18.70 -33.90
C LEU A 367 -22.06 -18.87 -32.38
N PRO A 368 -21.29 -19.84 -31.87
CA PRO A 368 -21.05 -19.95 -30.43
C PRO A 368 -20.42 -18.70 -29.83
N VAL A 369 -19.45 -18.09 -30.53
CA VAL A 369 -18.76 -16.88 -30.05
C VAL A 369 -19.70 -15.67 -30.05
N LEU A 370 -20.51 -15.52 -31.09
CA LEU A 370 -21.51 -14.45 -31.17
C LEU A 370 -22.65 -14.65 -30.16
N ALA A 371 -23.00 -15.89 -29.82
CA ALA A 371 -23.95 -16.18 -28.75
C ALA A 371 -23.42 -15.70 -27.38
N LEU A 372 -22.14 -15.93 -27.08
CA LEU A 372 -21.51 -15.38 -25.88
C LEU A 372 -21.54 -13.85 -25.88
N ALA A 373 -21.24 -13.20 -27.02
CA ALA A 373 -21.32 -11.75 -27.14
C ALA A 373 -22.77 -11.24 -26.94
N ARG A 374 -23.76 -11.94 -27.47
CA ARG A 374 -25.19 -11.63 -27.29
C ARG A 374 -25.61 -11.75 -25.83
N ASP A 375 -25.14 -12.77 -25.12
CA ASP A 375 -25.51 -12.96 -23.72
C ASP A 375 -24.99 -11.81 -22.83
N LEU A 376 -23.85 -11.20 -23.21
CA LEU A 376 -23.32 -9.98 -22.58
C LEU A 376 -24.07 -8.71 -23.00
N GLU A 377 -24.44 -8.59 -24.28
CA GLU A 377 -25.20 -7.44 -24.81
C GLU A 377 -26.44 -7.86 -25.62
N PRO A 378 -27.55 -8.29 -24.96
CA PRO A 378 -28.69 -8.91 -25.65
C PRO A 378 -29.44 -8.01 -26.64
N LYS A 379 -29.29 -6.69 -26.50
CA LYS A 379 -29.98 -5.68 -27.31
C LYS A 379 -29.08 -5.11 -28.43
N ASN A 380 -27.85 -5.58 -28.57
CA ASN A 380 -26.93 -5.09 -29.59
C ASN A 380 -27.33 -5.64 -30.98
N LYS A 381 -27.91 -4.78 -31.82
CA LYS A 381 -28.38 -5.14 -33.17
C LYS A 381 -27.26 -5.71 -34.05
N GLN A 382 -26.03 -5.21 -33.93
CA GLN A 382 -24.92 -5.68 -34.77
C GLN A 382 -24.58 -7.15 -34.50
N ILE A 383 -24.67 -7.59 -33.25
CA ILE A 383 -24.45 -8.98 -32.86
C ILE A 383 -25.59 -9.85 -33.40
N LEU A 384 -26.85 -9.42 -33.22
CA LEU A 384 -28.02 -10.16 -33.70
C LEU A 384 -28.02 -10.31 -35.23
N ASP A 385 -27.67 -9.24 -35.96
CA ASP A 385 -27.58 -9.26 -37.41
C ASP A 385 -26.43 -10.15 -37.90
N ALA A 386 -25.29 -10.15 -37.20
CA ALA A 386 -24.20 -11.07 -37.46
C ALA A 386 -24.64 -12.54 -37.27
N MET A 387 -25.32 -12.87 -36.17
CA MET A 387 -25.82 -14.22 -35.93
C MET A 387 -26.77 -14.68 -37.05
N ARG A 388 -27.77 -13.85 -37.39
CA ARG A 388 -28.72 -14.13 -38.48
C ARG A 388 -28.03 -14.35 -39.82
N PHE A 389 -27.00 -13.56 -40.11
CA PHE A 389 -26.20 -13.73 -41.32
C PHE A 389 -25.50 -15.10 -41.34
N ALA A 390 -24.88 -15.50 -40.22
CA ALA A 390 -24.20 -16.79 -40.13
C ALA A 390 -25.19 -17.97 -40.27
N GLU A 391 -26.34 -17.89 -39.60
CA GLU A 391 -27.43 -18.88 -39.70
C GLU A 391 -27.94 -19.02 -41.13
N MET A 392 -28.21 -17.90 -41.82
CA MET A 392 -28.64 -17.91 -43.21
C MET A 392 -27.59 -18.55 -44.12
N ARG A 393 -26.30 -18.27 -43.91
CA ARG A 393 -25.21 -18.85 -44.70
C ARG A 393 -25.06 -20.35 -44.47
N LEU A 394 -25.28 -20.84 -43.25
CA LEU A 394 -25.28 -22.27 -42.95
C LEU A 394 -26.50 -22.99 -43.53
N ALA A 395 -27.68 -22.38 -43.48
CA ALA A 395 -28.92 -22.95 -44.01
C ALA A 395 -28.90 -23.09 -45.54
N ARG A 396 -28.18 -22.21 -46.25
CA ARG A 396 -28.03 -22.28 -47.71
C ARG A 396 -27.05 -23.36 -48.20
N GLY A 397 -26.29 -24.01 -47.31
CA GLY A 397 -25.24 -24.98 -47.66
C GLY A 397 -24.06 -24.35 -48.43
N PRO A 398 -22.94 -25.07 -48.63
CA PRO A 398 -21.90 -24.61 -49.54
C PRO A 398 -22.52 -24.54 -50.94
N GLY A 399 -22.57 -23.35 -51.53
CA GLY A 399 -22.88 -23.21 -52.96
C GLY A 399 -21.91 -24.05 -53.78
N PRO A 400 -22.29 -24.49 -54.99
CA PRO A 400 -21.43 -25.32 -55.82
C PRO A 400 -20.07 -24.66 -55.98
N LEU A 401 -19.00 -25.43 -55.71
CA LEU A 401 -17.64 -25.07 -56.09
C LEU A 401 -17.65 -24.88 -57.60
N THR A 402 -17.66 -23.63 -58.05
CA THR A 402 -17.25 -23.33 -59.41
C THR A 402 -15.74 -23.48 -59.44
N ASP A 403 -15.29 -24.64 -59.92
CA ASP A 403 -13.91 -24.85 -60.34
C ASP A 403 -13.53 -23.73 -61.32
N ALA A 404 -12.63 -22.84 -60.89
CA ALA A 404 -11.92 -21.97 -61.80
C ALA A 404 -10.80 -22.81 -62.44
N SER A 405 -11.04 -23.17 -63.70
CA SER A 405 -10.04 -23.77 -64.62
C SER A 405 -9.06 -22.72 -65.10
#